data_AF-A0A7J7FFU8-F1
#
_entry.id   AF-A0A7J7FFU8-F1
#
_cell.length_a   1.000
_cell.length_b   1.000
_cell.length_c   1.000
_cell.angle_alpha   90.00
_cell.angle_beta   90.00
_cell.angle_gamma   90.00
#
_symmetry.space_group_name_H-M   'P 1'
#
loop_
_entity.id
_entity.type
_entity.pdbx_description
1 polymer ?
#
loop_
_entity_poly.entity_id
_entity_poly.type
_entity_poly.pdbx_seq_one_letter_code
_entity_poly.pdbx_strand_id
1 'polypeptide(L)'
;MDKVPKDLPPDTMLLDLQNNKITEIKDGDFKNLKNLHALILVNNKISKISPGAFTPLVKLERLYLSKNQLKELPEKMPKTLQELRVHENEITKVRKAVFNGLNQMIVVGTDILVTLRPGVKVPLKRSQVSFSCRSFALIAFVELGTNPLKSSGIENGAFQGMKKLSYIRIADTNITTIPQGLPPSLTELHLDGNKITKIDAASLKGLNNLAKLGLSFNSISAIDNGSLANTPHLRELHLDNNKLIKVPGGLADHKYIQVVYLHNNNISVVGSNDFCPPGYNTKKASYSGVSLFSNPVQYWEIQPSTFRCVYVRSAIQLGNYK
;
A
#
# COMPACT_ATOMS: atom_id res chain seq x y z
N MET A 1 -18.07 25.78 9.62
CA MET A 1 -17.13 26.41 10.57
C MET A 1 -15.76 26.59 9.92
N ASP A 2 -15.01 27.65 10.24
CA ASP A 2 -13.73 28.01 9.59
C ASP A 2 -12.48 27.85 10.48
N LYS A 3 -12.66 27.50 11.77
CA LYS A 3 -11.58 27.24 12.74
C LYS A 3 -11.97 26.07 13.65
N VAL A 4 -11.02 25.50 14.37
CA VAL A 4 -11.32 24.52 15.43
C VAL A 4 -12.19 25.20 16.51
N PRO A 5 -13.30 24.59 16.98
CA PRO A 5 -14.13 25.18 18.03
C PRO A 5 -13.33 25.36 19.31
N LYS A 6 -13.61 26.45 20.03
CA LYS A 6 -13.08 26.63 21.39
C LYS A 6 -13.91 25.82 22.38
N ASP A 7 -13.34 25.58 23.55
CA ASP A 7 -14.03 25.03 24.73
C ASP A 7 -14.60 23.60 24.53
N LEU A 8 -13.87 22.77 23.78
CA LEU A 8 -14.20 21.35 23.62
C LEU A 8 -14.09 20.58 24.95
N PRO A 9 -15.02 19.65 25.25
CA PRO A 9 -15.00 18.87 26.49
C PRO A 9 -13.70 18.05 26.65
N PRO A 10 -13.00 18.11 27.81
CA PRO A 10 -11.74 17.37 28.03
C PRO A 10 -11.85 15.84 27.99
N ASP A 11 -13.06 15.30 28.16
CA ASP A 11 -13.40 13.88 28.09
C ASP A 11 -13.70 13.39 26.66
N THR A 12 -13.68 14.29 25.67
CA THR A 12 -13.89 13.94 24.25
C THR A 12 -12.93 12.85 23.79
N MET A 13 -13.49 11.72 23.33
CA MET A 13 -12.73 10.57 22.80
C MET A 13 -12.69 10.53 21.27
N LEU A 14 -13.69 11.11 20.61
CA LEU A 14 -13.78 11.23 19.16
C LEU A 14 -14.21 12.66 18.83
N LEU A 15 -13.48 13.29 17.93
CA LEU A 15 -13.78 14.63 17.45
C LEU A 15 -13.91 14.58 15.93
N ASP A 16 -15.14 14.78 15.45
CA ASP A 16 -15.45 14.85 14.04
C ASP A 16 -15.70 16.31 13.62
N LEU A 17 -14.80 16.83 12.79
CA LEU A 17 -14.81 18.17 12.23
C LEU A 17 -14.85 18.14 10.70
N GLN A 18 -15.25 17.02 10.10
CA GLN A 18 -15.30 16.88 8.65
C GLN A 18 -16.28 17.84 7.97
N ASN A 19 -16.13 18.04 6.66
CA ASN A 19 -17.02 18.86 5.83
C ASN A 19 -17.17 20.31 6.33
N ASN A 20 -16.08 20.88 6.83
CA ASN A 20 -16.02 22.26 7.29
C ASN A 20 -15.11 23.10 6.37
N LYS A 21 -14.80 24.32 6.80
CA LYS A 21 -13.97 25.29 6.06
C LYS A 21 -12.70 25.63 6.84
N ILE A 22 -12.23 24.72 7.72
CA ILE A 22 -11.04 24.96 8.55
C ILE A 22 -9.83 25.13 7.63
N THR A 23 -9.10 26.23 7.78
CA THR A 23 -7.96 26.57 6.90
C THR A 23 -6.60 26.29 7.53
N GLU A 24 -6.53 26.27 8.85
CA GLU A 24 -5.30 26.07 9.61
C GLU A 24 -5.59 25.37 10.95
N ILE A 25 -4.61 24.61 11.44
CA ILE A 25 -4.58 24.07 12.80
C ILE A 25 -3.38 24.68 13.52
N LYS A 26 -3.63 25.32 14.66
CA LYS A 26 -2.62 26.01 15.46
C LYS A 26 -2.22 25.20 16.68
N ASP A 27 -1.09 25.60 17.25
CA ASP A 27 -0.71 25.15 18.58
C ASP A 27 -1.79 25.58 19.58
N GLY A 28 -2.24 24.63 20.39
CA GLY A 28 -3.24 24.88 21.43
C GLY A 28 -4.70 24.61 21.04
N ASP A 29 -5.02 24.42 19.75
CA ASP A 29 -6.39 24.12 19.28
C ASP A 29 -6.96 22.85 19.96
N PHE A 30 -6.10 21.90 20.30
CA PHE A 30 -6.47 20.64 20.96
C PHE A 30 -5.88 20.48 22.38
N LYS A 31 -5.47 21.57 23.04
CA LYS A 31 -4.72 21.53 24.31
C LYS A 31 -5.37 20.71 25.44
N ASN A 32 -6.70 20.63 25.47
CA ASN A 32 -7.45 19.96 26.53
C ASN A 32 -7.81 18.50 26.19
N LEU A 33 -7.61 18.05 24.95
CA LEU A 33 -8.15 16.78 24.44
C LEU A 33 -7.21 15.59 24.67
N LYS A 34 -6.77 15.40 25.91
CA LYS A 34 -5.81 14.34 26.27
C LYS A 34 -6.38 12.92 26.16
N ASN A 35 -7.71 12.78 26.07
CA ASN A 35 -8.42 11.52 25.94
C ASN A 35 -8.86 11.19 24.51
N LEU A 36 -8.47 12.01 23.52
CA LEU A 36 -8.89 11.84 22.14
C LEU A 36 -8.18 10.64 21.49
N HIS A 37 -8.96 9.73 20.92
CA HIS A 37 -8.49 8.54 20.19
C HIS A 37 -8.63 8.71 18.67
N ALA A 38 -9.64 9.46 18.22
CA ALA A 38 -9.88 9.71 16.80
C ALA A 38 -10.15 11.19 16.52
N LEU A 39 -9.43 11.75 15.55
CA LEU A 39 -9.62 13.11 15.04
C LEU A 39 -9.89 13.06 13.54
N ILE A 40 -11.10 13.45 13.15
CA ILE A 40 -11.57 13.44 11.77
C ILE A 40 -11.67 14.88 11.26
N LEU A 41 -10.84 15.22 10.28
CA LEU A 41 -10.72 16.55 9.68
C LEU A 41 -10.91 16.50 8.15
N VAL A 42 -11.53 15.43 7.66
CA VAL A 42 -11.71 15.16 6.23
C VAL A 42 -12.52 16.26 5.55
N ASN A 43 -12.18 16.59 4.31
CA ASN A 43 -12.93 17.56 3.50
C ASN A 43 -13.05 18.92 4.19
N ASN A 44 -11.89 19.52 4.47
CA ASN A 44 -11.74 20.89 4.95
C ASN A 44 -10.87 21.69 3.96
N LYS A 45 -10.34 22.85 4.37
CA LYS A 45 -9.43 23.68 3.57
C LYS A 45 -8.06 23.81 4.23
N ILE A 46 -7.65 22.80 5.02
CA ILE A 46 -6.47 22.89 5.87
C ILE A 46 -5.23 22.92 4.98
N SER A 47 -4.52 24.04 4.99
CA SER A 47 -3.28 24.24 4.23
C SER A 47 -2.05 24.27 5.12
N LYS A 48 -2.23 24.49 6.42
CA LYS A 48 -1.15 24.61 7.41
C LYS A 48 -1.53 23.97 8.74
N ILE A 49 -0.60 23.20 9.31
CA ILE A 49 -0.68 22.65 10.66
C ILE A 49 0.58 23.06 11.40
N SER A 50 0.44 23.70 12.57
CA SER A 50 1.59 24.03 13.40
C SER A 50 2.36 22.76 13.81
N PRO A 51 3.71 22.79 13.90
CA PRO A 51 4.51 21.60 14.18
C PRO A 51 4.13 20.87 15.47
N GLY A 52 3.60 21.58 16.47
CA GLY A 52 3.21 21.04 17.78
C GLY A 52 1.71 20.84 17.98
N ALA A 53 0.88 21.07 16.95
CA ALA A 53 -0.57 21.12 17.11
C ALA A 53 -1.19 19.85 17.72
N PHE A 54 -0.62 18.68 17.40
CA PHE A 54 -1.10 17.39 17.88
C PHE A 54 -0.38 16.88 19.14
N THR A 55 0.59 17.61 19.67
CA THR A 55 1.38 17.17 20.84
C THR A 55 0.57 16.87 22.11
N PRO A 56 -0.57 17.54 22.40
CA PRO A 56 -1.40 17.21 23.58
C PRO A 56 -2.18 15.90 23.44
N LEU A 57 -2.32 15.37 22.22
CA LEU A 57 -3.17 14.23 21.87
C LEU A 57 -2.48 12.89 22.17
N VAL A 58 -2.16 12.65 23.43
CA VAL A 58 -1.31 11.54 23.90
C VAL A 58 -1.95 10.15 23.78
N LYS A 59 -3.22 10.06 23.39
CA LYS A 59 -3.95 8.80 23.13
C LYS A 59 -4.44 8.68 21.68
N LEU A 60 -4.04 9.59 20.79
CA LEU A 60 -4.57 9.61 19.43
C LEU A 60 -4.10 8.39 18.64
N GLU A 61 -5.04 7.63 18.11
CA GLU A 61 -4.77 6.43 17.31
C GLU A 61 -5.12 6.65 15.84
N ARG A 62 -6.11 7.49 15.53
CA ARG A 62 -6.59 7.74 14.16
C ARG A 62 -6.61 9.22 13.85
N LEU A 63 -5.94 9.61 12.76
CA LEU A 63 -5.91 10.99 12.27
C LEU A 63 -6.25 11.01 10.77
N TYR A 64 -7.40 11.58 10.44
CA TYR A 64 -7.88 11.66 9.06
C TYR A 64 -7.85 13.11 8.58
N LEU A 65 -6.94 13.39 7.65
CA LEU A 65 -6.68 14.70 7.06
C LEU A 65 -6.91 14.70 5.54
N SER A 66 -7.51 13.64 4.99
CA SER A 66 -7.78 13.55 3.55
C SER A 66 -8.65 14.69 3.03
N LYS A 67 -8.55 15.01 1.74
CA LYS A 67 -9.33 16.08 1.09
C LYS A 67 -9.11 17.43 1.77
N ASN A 68 -7.83 17.82 1.85
CA ASN A 68 -7.39 19.12 2.38
C ASN A 68 -6.34 19.70 1.40
N GLN A 69 -5.58 20.72 1.83
CA GLN A 69 -4.63 21.46 0.99
C GLN A 69 -3.21 21.40 1.58
N LEU A 70 -2.89 20.33 2.32
CA LEU A 70 -1.60 20.19 3.00
C LEU A 70 -0.48 19.96 1.98
N LYS A 71 0.62 20.70 2.12
CA LYS A 71 1.82 20.53 1.29
C LYS A 71 2.88 19.62 1.90
N GLU A 72 2.84 19.49 3.22
CA GLU A 72 3.70 18.63 4.03
C GLU A 72 2.99 18.25 5.34
N LEU A 73 3.47 17.19 5.99
CA LEU A 73 3.01 16.76 7.31
C LEU A 73 3.81 17.46 8.42
N PRO A 74 3.20 17.77 9.58
CA PRO A 74 3.92 18.38 10.70
C PRO A 74 4.93 17.40 11.33
N GLU A 75 6.03 17.92 11.88
CA GLU A 75 7.14 17.10 12.38
C GLU A 75 6.83 16.33 13.68
N LYS A 76 5.99 16.86 14.58
CA LYS A 76 5.70 16.23 15.88
C LYS A 76 4.38 15.45 15.83
N MET A 77 4.37 14.36 15.07
CA MET A 77 3.22 13.46 15.01
C MET A 77 3.01 12.72 16.34
N PRO A 78 1.76 12.43 16.75
CA PRO A 78 1.48 11.64 17.95
C PRO A 78 2.06 10.24 17.86
N LYS A 79 2.86 9.83 18.85
CA LYS A 79 3.55 8.52 18.86
C LYS A 79 2.63 7.31 19.03
N THR A 80 1.39 7.56 19.43
CA THR A 80 0.29 6.59 19.58
C THR A 80 -0.49 6.37 18.30
N LEU A 81 -0.24 7.18 17.25
CA LEU A 81 -0.99 7.11 16.02
C LEU A 81 -0.82 5.75 15.38
N GLN A 82 -1.90 5.09 14.97
CA GLN A 82 -1.98 3.78 14.32
C GLN A 82 -2.43 3.88 12.85
N GLU A 83 -3.16 4.94 12.53
CA GLU A 83 -3.71 5.17 11.19
C GLU A 83 -3.60 6.65 10.80
N LEU A 84 -2.98 6.90 9.65
CA LEU A 84 -2.87 8.22 9.03
C LEU A 84 -3.43 8.19 7.61
N ARG A 85 -4.51 8.94 7.37
CA ARG A 85 -5.06 9.16 6.02
C ARG A 85 -4.83 10.60 5.60
N VAL A 86 -4.07 10.78 4.53
CA VAL A 86 -3.68 12.10 4.02
C VAL A 86 -3.79 12.17 2.49
N HIS A 87 -4.55 11.26 1.87
CA HIS A 87 -4.81 11.28 0.43
C HIS A 87 -5.60 12.52 0.00
N GLU A 88 -5.56 12.85 -1.29
CA GLU A 88 -6.23 14.04 -1.83
C GLU A 88 -5.83 15.32 -1.09
N ASN A 89 -4.51 15.53 -0.98
CA ASN A 89 -3.89 16.75 -0.49
C ASN A 89 -2.89 17.26 -1.55
N GLU A 90 -2.07 18.26 -1.19
CA GLU A 90 -1.01 18.80 -2.04
C GLU A 90 0.39 18.35 -1.57
N ILE A 91 0.49 17.18 -0.94
CA ILE A 91 1.73 16.74 -0.29
C ILE A 91 2.81 16.49 -1.35
N THR A 92 3.90 17.23 -1.23
CA THR A 92 5.06 17.11 -2.14
C THR A 92 6.29 16.57 -1.42
N LYS A 93 6.29 16.53 -0.08
CA LYS A 93 7.44 16.13 0.74
C LYS A 93 7.03 15.20 1.87
N VAL A 94 7.81 14.15 2.06
CA VAL A 94 7.68 13.14 3.12
C VAL A 94 9.04 13.01 3.79
N ARG A 95 9.18 13.62 4.97
CA ARG A 95 10.45 13.67 5.72
C ARG A 95 10.52 12.56 6.77
N LYS A 96 11.72 12.06 7.02
CA LYS A 96 11.98 11.05 8.06
C LYS A 96 11.58 11.54 9.46
N ALA A 97 11.73 12.84 9.72
CA ALA A 97 11.39 13.45 11.00
C ALA A 97 9.92 13.26 11.39
N VAL A 98 9.01 13.26 10.41
CA VAL A 98 7.56 13.11 10.61
C VAL A 98 7.22 11.79 11.30
N PHE A 99 7.94 10.72 10.97
CA PHE A 99 7.65 9.37 11.47
C PHE A 99 8.57 8.95 12.62
N ASN A 100 9.36 9.87 13.17
CA ASN A 100 10.31 9.55 14.22
C ASN A 100 9.60 9.16 15.53
N GLY A 101 9.83 7.93 16.00
CA GLY A 101 9.27 7.44 17.26
C GLY A 101 7.82 6.96 17.18
N LEU A 102 7.24 6.85 15.98
CA LEU A 102 5.98 6.13 15.76
C LEU A 102 6.23 4.62 15.91
N ASN A 103 6.23 4.15 17.17
CA ASN A 103 6.67 2.81 17.57
C ASN A 103 5.52 1.90 18.04
N GLN A 104 4.32 2.45 18.22
CA GLN A 104 3.15 1.74 18.74
C GLN A 104 2.09 1.58 17.67
N MET A 105 2.21 0.61 16.77
CA MET A 105 1.22 0.53 15.70
C MET A 105 0.98 -0.90 15.26
N ILE A 106 -0.20 -1.39 15.63
CA ILE A 106 -0.78 -2.67 15.28
C ILE A 106 -2.32 -2.26 15.38
N VAL A 107 -3.16 -2.01 14.32
CA VAL A 107 -4.63 -2.37 14.11
C VAL A 107 -5.23 -2.19 12.68
N VAL A 108 -5.85 -3.29 12.20
CA VAL A 108 -6.82 -3.56 11.09
C VAL A 108 -7.31 -2.37 10.24
N GLY A 109 -6.77 -2.29 9.02
CA GLY A 109 -7.28 -1.44 7.96
C GLY A 109 -8.62 -1.95 7.40
N THR A 110 -9.53 -1.02 7.12
CA THR A 110 -10.86 -1.28 6.56
C THR A 110 -10.87 -1.67 5.09
N ASP A 111 -9.71 -1.90 4.45
CA ASP A 111 -9.62 -2.12 3.01
C ASP A 111 -9.30 -3.57 2.59
N ILE A 112 -9.23 -4.53 3.54
CA ILE A 112 -9.26 -5.98 3.20
C ILE A 112 -10.70 -6.48 2.92
N LEU A 113 -11.70 -5.59 2.85
CA LEU A 113 -13.03 -5.92 2.32
C LEU A 113 -13.27 -5.46 0.87
N VAL A 114 -12.29 -4.87 0.19
CA VAL A 114 -12.34 -4.71 -1.29
C VAL A 114 -11.81 -5.96 -2.01
N THR A 115 -12.19 -7.13 -1.49
CA THR A 115 -12.43 -8.31 -2.32
C THR A 115 -13.76 -8.95 -1.90
N LEU A 116 -14.78 -8.13 -1.66
CA LEU A 116 -16.14 -8.58 -1.94
C LEU A 116 -16.25 -8.73 -3.45
N ARG A 117 -16.14 -9.98 -3.89
CA ARG A 117 -16.52 -10.46 -5.22
C ARG A 117 -17.84 -9.78 -5.64
N PRO A 118 -18.00 -9.35 -6.90
CA PRO A 118 -19.34 -9.06 -7.42
C PRO A 118 -20.15 -10.36 -7.35
N GLY A 119 -21.13 -10.46 -6.44
CA GLY A 119 -22.08 -11.59 -6.45
C GLY A 119 -22.56 -12.16 -5.11
N VAL A 120 -22.05 -11.75 -3.95
CA VAL A 120 -22.57 -12.28 -2.67
C VAL A 120 -23.71 -11.40 -2.15
N LYS A 121 -24.97 -11.82 -2.38
CA LYS A 121 -26.14 -11.27 -1.68
C LYS A 121 -26.15 -11.80 -0.25
N VAL A 122 -25.86 -10.94 0.74
CA VAL A 122 -26.14 -11.25 2.15
C VAL A 122 -27.41 -10.53 2.57
N PRO A 123 -28.43 -11.22 3.10
CA PRO A 123 -29.67 -10.59 3.52
C PRO A 123 -29.47 -9.86 4.86
N LEU A 124 -29.69 -8.54 4.89
CA LEU A 124 -29.68 -7.75 6.11
C LEU A 124 -30.99 -7.96 6.87
N LYS A 125 -30.98 -8.73 7.96
CA LYS A 125 -32.01 -8.60 9.01
C LYS A 125 -31.52 -7.60 10.07
N ARG A 126 -32.25 -6.49 10.17
CA ARG A 126 -32.12 -5.47 11.22
C ARG A 126 -32.44 -6.11 12.57
N SER A 127 -31.44 -6.20 13.44
CA SER A 127 -31.49 -6.01 14.91
C SER A 127 -30.50 -6.94 15.60
N GLN A 128 -29.57 -6.35 16.36
CA GLN A 128 -28.64 -6.99 17.29
C GLN A 128 -27.59 -7.92 16.66
N VAL A 129 -26.40 -7.36 16.36
CA VAL A 129 -25.16 -8.13 16.45
C VAL A 129 -24.16 -7.36 17.30
N SER A 130 -24.09 -7.74 18.56
CA SER A 130 -22.89 -7.56 19.38
C SER A 130 -21.79 -8.44 18.76
N PHE A 131 -20.88 -7.82 18.01
CA PHE A 131 -19.64 -8.49 17.62
C PHE A 131 -18.65 -8.31 18.77
N SER A 132 -18.50 -9.34 19.58
CA SER A 132 -17.32 -9.54 20.43
C SER A 132 -16.11 -9.73 19.51
N CYS A 133 -15.43 -8.63 19.20
CA CYS A 133 -14.24 -8.60 18.37
C CYS A 133 -13.01 -8.80 19.26
N ARG A 134 -12.67 -10.06 19.56
CA ARG A 134 -11.35 -10.42 20.11
C ARG A 134 -10.62 -11.27 19.08
N SER A 135 -9.38 -10.87 18.76
CA SER A 135 -8.38 -11.59 17.95
C SER A 135 -8.29 -11.24 16.45
N PHE A 136 -8.16 -9.96 16.10
CA PHE A 136 -7.49 -9.58 14.86
C PHE A 136 -6.10 -9.03 15.14
N ALA A 137 -5.08 -9.67 14.58
CA ALA A 137 -3.71 -9.16 14.56
C ALA A 137 -3.69 -7.81 13.85
N LEU A 138 -2.97 -6.88 14.44
CA LEU A 138 -3.22 -5.46 14.30
C LEU A 138 -2.12 -4.88 13.30
N ILE A 139 -2.42 -4.02 12.31
CA ILE A 139 -1.47 -3.57 11.24
C ILE A 139 -1.35 -2.04 11.23
N ALA A 140 -0.15 -1.49 11.00
CA ALA A 140 0.08 -0.05 10.83
C ALA A 140 0.09 0.31 9.34
N PHE A 141 -0.56 1.42 8.95
CA PHE A 141 -0.58 1.84 7.55
C PHE A 141 -0.51 3.34 7.33
N VAL A 142 0.01 3.70 6.15
CA VAL A 142 0.11 5.07 5.65
C VAL A 142 -0.45 5.09 4.23
N GLU A 143 -1.47 5.93 4.02
CA GLU A 143 -2.06 6.21 2.71
C GLU A 143 -1.69 7.62 2.25
N LEU A 144 -0.80 7.71 1.27
CA LEU A 144 -0.29 8.95 0.68
C LEU A 144 -0.79 9.16 -0.75
N GLY A 145 -1.68 8.31 -1.26
CA GLY A 145 -2.11 8.36 -2.65
C GLY A 145 -2.82 9.66 -3.04
N THR A 146 -2.95 9.88 -4.34
CA THR A 146 -3.58 11.11 -4.88
C THR A 146 -2.97 12.39 -4.27
N ASN A 147 -1.65 12.41 -4.14
CA ASN A 147 -0.86 13.58 -3.80
C ASN A 147 0.13 13.84 -4.94
N PRO A 148 0.54 15.10 -5.21
CA PRO A 148 1.54 15.44 -6.23
C PRO A 148 2.97 15.03 -5.85
N LEU A 149 3.12 13.98 -5.04
CA LEU A 149 4.38 13.46 -4.52
C LEU A 149 5.26 12.93 -5.66
N LYS A 150 6.54 13.30 -5.64
CA LYS A 150 7.57 12.84 -6.57
C LYS A 150 8.63 12.06 -5.80
N SER A 151 9.42 11.22 -6.47
CA SER A 151 10.51 10.47 -5.83
C SER A 151 11.47 11.37 -5.06
N SER A 152 11.82 12.55 -5.59
CA SER A 152 12.70 13.53 -4.93
C SER A 152 12.10 14.16 -3.67
N GLY A 153 10.79 14.02 -3.46
CA GLY A 153 10.07 14.48 -2.27
C GLY A 153 10.08 13.48 -1.13
N ILE A 154 10.49 12.23 -1.35
CA ILE A 154 10.56 11.19 -0.33
C ILE A 154 12.01 11.09 0.12
N GLU A 155 12.29 11.43 1.37
CA GLU A 155 13.63 11.25 1.93
C GLU A 155 14.02 9.77 1.98
N ASN A 156 15.29 9.46 1.72
CA ASN A 156 15.80 8.10 1.83
C ASN A 156 15.59 7.55 3.25
N GLY A 157 14.93 6.40 3.35
CA GLY A 157 14.59 5.81 4.65
C GLY A 157 13.57 6.64 5.45
N ALA A 158 12.74 7.46 4.79
CA ALA A 158 11.67 8.23 5.46
C ALA A 158 10.79 7.34 6.35
N PHE A 159 10.53 6.11 5.91
CA PHE A 159 9.68 5.14 6.61
C PHE A 159 10.47 4.17 7.52
N GLN A 160 11.82 4.20 7.48
CA GLN A 160 12.67 3.22 8.15
C GLN A 160 12.52 3.21 9.69
N GLY A 161 12.16 4.37 10.26
CA GLY A 161 11.91 4.51 11.71
C GLY A 161 10.69 3.74 12.19
N MET A 162 9.74 3.43 11.30
CA MET A 162 8.50 2.74 11.64
C MET A 162 8.70 1.23 11.63
N LYS A 163 9.35 0.72 12.69
CA LYS A 163 9.79 -0.68 12.80
C LYS A 163 8.65 -1.72 12.73
N LYS A 164 7.40 -1.31 12.96
CA LYS A 164 6.21 -2.19 12.91
C LYS A 164 5.32 -1.94 11.70
N LEU A 165 5.76 -1.09 10.76
CA LEU A 165 4.96 -0.76 9.59
C LEU A 165 4.82 -1.97 8.67
N SER A 166 3.58 -2.37 8.41
CA SER A 166 3.26 -3.56 7.62
C SER A 166 2.64 -3.22 6.27
N TYR A 167 1.99 -2.06 6.13
CA TYR A 167 1.34 -1.65 4.89
C TYR A 167 1.73 -0.23 4.50
N ILE A 168 2.13 -0.05 3.24
CA ILE A 168 2.28 1.27 2.63
C ILE A 168 1.52 1.30 1.32
N ARG A 169 0.72 2.34 1.12
CA ARG A 169 0.16 2.66 -0.20
C ARG A 169 0.49 4.11 -0.57
N ILE A 170 1.17 4.21 -1.71
CA ILE A 170 1.52 5.48 -2.37
C ILE A 170 1.05 5.32 -3.81
N ALA A 171 -0.26 5.28 -4.02
CA ALA A 171 -0.85 5.06 -5.34
C ALA A 171 -1.26 6.39 -6.01
N ASP A 172 -1.31 6.43 -7.33
CA ASP A 172 -1.83 7.60 -8.06
C ASP A 172 -1.07 8.90 -7.73
N THR A 173 0.27 8.83 -7.71
CA THR A 173 1.17 9.97 -7.49
C THR A 173 2.11 10.18 -8.68
N ASN A 174 3.21 10.92 -8.51
CA ASN A 174 4.22 11.17 -9.54
C ASN A 174 5.58 10.54 -9.20
N ILE A 175 5.64 9.51 -8.34
CA ILE A 175 6.90 8.80 -8.10
C ILE A 175 7.34 8.03 -9.34
N THR A 176 8.65 8.04 -9.60
CA THR A 176 9.28 7.40 -10.76
C THR A 176 10.16 6.22 -10.39
N THR A 177 10.34 5.96 -9.10
CA THR A 177 11.17 4.90 -8.53
C THR A 177 10.53 4.40 -7.24
N ILE A 178 10.77 3.13 -6.90
CA ILE A 178 10.39 2.58 -5.59
C ILE A 178 11.23 3.32 -4.51
N PRO A 179 10.60 3.80 -3.41
CA PRO A 179 11.33 4.47 -2.33
C PRO A 179 12.42 3.58 -1.71
N GLN A 180 13.57 4.16 -1.40
CA GLN A 180 14.70 3.44 -0.80
C GLN A 180 14.58 3.40 0.73
N GLY A 181 15.09 2.32 1.35
CA GLY A 181 15.12 2.17 2.81
C GLY A 181 13.74 1.93 3.43
N LEU A 182 12.88 1.20 2.72
CA LEU A 182 11.60 0.73 3.24
C LEU A 182 11.80 -0.22 4.44
N PRO A 183 10.90 -0.19 5.44
CA PRO A 183 11.07 -0.99 6.65
C PRO A 183 10.90 -2.50 6.36
N PRO A 184 11.74 -3.38 6.93
CA PRO A 184 11.71 -4.83 6.68
C PRO A 184 10.48 -5.53 7.28
N SER A 185 9.69 -4.82 8.09
CA SER A 185 8.41 -5.29 8.63
C SER A 185 7.26 -5.23 7.63
N LEU A 186 7.45 -4.61 6.45
CA LEU A 186 6.41 -4.54 5.43
C LEU A 186 5.97 -5.93 4.98
N THR A 187 4.66 -6.11 4.97
CA THR A 187 3.96 -7.26 4.40
C THR A 187 3.28 -6.90 3.08
N GLU A 188 2.89 -5.64 2.91
CA GLU A 188 2.25 -5.16 1.68
C GLU A 188 2.80 -3.79 1.26
N LEU A 189 3.11 -3.67 -0.03
CA LEU A 189 3.56 -2.43 -0.65
C LEU A 189 2.77 -2.21 -1.94
N HIS A 190 2.01 -1.13 -1.98
CA HIS A 190 1.18 -0.76 -3.12
C HIS A 190 1.64 0.58 -3.70
N LEU A 191 2.15 0.53 -4.92
CA LEU A 191 2.69 1.66 -5.67
C LEU A 191 2.01 1.76 -7.06
N ASP A 192 0.74 1.36 -7.12
CA ASP A 192 -0.04 1.34 -8.36
C ASP A 192 -0.30 2.77 -8.90
N GLY A 193 -0.50 2.92 -10.20
CA GLY A 193 -0.91 4.21 -10.77
C GLY A 193 0.17 5.30 -10.71
N ASN A 194 1.45 4.92 -10.68
CA ASN A 194 2.57 5.86 -10.64
C ASN A 194 3.30 5.94 -11.98
N LYS A 195 4.50 6.52 -11.97
CA LYS A 195 5.37 6.68 -13.15
C LYS A 195 6.65 5.87 -13.01
N ILE A 196 6.61 4.75 -12.27
CA ILE A 196 7.78 3.91 -12.02
C ILE A 196 8.22 3.28 -13.33
N THR A 197 9.52 3.37 -13.65
CA THR A 197 10.07 2.88 -14.92
C THR A 197 10.91 1.61 -14.80
N LYS A 198 11.40 1.32 -13.59
CA LYS A 198 12.19 0.12 -13.31
C LYS A 198 12.03 -0.34 -11.87
N ILE A 199 12.26 -1.63 -11.65
CA ILE A 199 12.44 -2.21 -10.31
C ILE A 199 13.92 -2.48 -10.12
N ASP A 200 14.55 -1.76 -9.19
CA ASP A 200 15.95 -1.98 -8.81
C ASP A 200 16.06 -2.90 -7.60
N ALA A 201 17.10 -3.73 -7.56
CA ALA A 201 17.27 -4.71 -6.48
C ALA A 201 17.51 -4.04 -5.11
N ALA A 202 18.08 -2.84 -5.10
CA ALA A 202 18.34 -2.07 -3.88
C ALA A 202 17.04 -1.64 -3.17
N SER A 203 16.01 -1.25 -3.94
CA SER A 203 14.73 -0.77 -3.42
C SER A 203 13.94 -1.82 -2.66
N LEU A 204 14.09 -3.09 -3.05
CA LEU A 204 13.42 -4.23 -2.42
C LEU A 204 14.29 -4.92 -1.35
N LYS A 205 15.53 -4.46 -1.15
CA LYS A 205 16.51 -5.11 -0.29
C LYS A 205 15.99 -5.26 1.15
N GLY A 206 15.98 -6.50 1.64
CA GLY A 206 15.64 -6.82 3.03
C GLY A 206 14.14 -6.85 3.33
N LEU A 207 13.27 -6.73 2.32
CA LEU A 207 11.82 -6.85 2.46
C LEU A 207 11.39 -8.33 2.59
N ASN A 208 11.97 -9.00 3.58
CA ASN A 208 11.83 -10.44 3.78
C ASN A 208 10.40 -10.85 4.15
N ASN A 209 9.60 -9.96 4.72
CA ASN A 209 8.22 -10.25 5.13
C ASN A 209 7.18 -9.86 4.07
N LEU A 210 7.61 -9.28 2.94
CA LEU A 210 6.71 -8.78 1.93
C LEU A 210 5.95 -9.95 1.28
N ALA A 211 4.63 -9.93 1.41
CA ALA A 211 3.72 -10.91 0.86
C ALA A 211 3.03 -10.40 -0.41
N LYS A 212 2.79 -9.09 -0.52
CA LYS A 212 2.16 -8.47 -1.70
C LYS A 212 2.91 -7.25 -2.20
N LEU A 213 3.13 -7.20 -3.51
CA LEU A 213 3.73 -6.07 -4.20
C LEU A 213 2.83 -5.64 -5.37
N GLY A 214 2.14 -4.52 -5.19
CA GLY A 214 1.33 -3.87 -6.19
C GLY A 214 2.13 -2.81 -6.95
N LEU A 215 2.31 -3.00 -8.25
CA LEU A 215 3.01 -2.11 -9.17
C LEU A 215 2.22 -1.93 -10.48
N SER A 216 0.90 -2.18 -10.43
CA SER A 216 0.04 -2.08 -11.61
C SER A 216 -0.04 -0.64 -12.11
N PHE A 217 -0.37 -0.43 -13.38
CA PHE A 217 -0.55 0.91 -13.97
C PHE A 217 0.69 1.82 -13.76
N ASN A 218 1.86 1.30 -14.13
CA ASN A 218 3.11 2.04 -14.11
C ASN A 218 3.73 2.07 -15.53
N SER A 219 5.00 2.47 -15.63
CA SER A 219 5.75 2.47 -16.90
C SER A 219 6.97 1.54 -16.84
N ILE A 220 6.87 0.45 -16.07
CA ILE A 220 7.99 -0.45 -15.80
C ILE A 220 8.37 -1.19 -17.08
N SER A 221 9.60 -1.00 -17.55
CA SER A 221 10.15 -1.68 -18.73
C SER A 221 11.24 -2.69 -18.38
N ALA A 222 11.87 -2.57 -17.21
CA ALA A 222 12.96 -3.44 -16.76
C ALA A 222 12.86 -3.75 -15.26
N ILE A 223 13.29 -4.96 -14.91
CA ILE A 223 13.40 -5.45 -13.52
C ILE A 223 14.80 -6.04 -13.39
N ASP A 224 15.59 -5.55 -12.44
CA ASP A 224 16.96 -6.01 -12.23
C ASP A 224 16.98 -7.48 -11.79
N ASN A 225 17.98 -8.23 -12.27
CA ASN A 225 18.19 -9.61 -11.83
C ASN A 225 18.40 -9.68 -10.32
N GLY A 226 17.77 -10.65 -9.67
CA GLY A 226 17.83 -10.81 -8.22
C GLY A 226 16.93 -9.85 -7.43
N SER A 227 16.18 -8.94 -8.07
CA SER A 227 15.22 -8.06 -7.37
C SER A 227 14.23 -8.86 -6.53
N LEU A 228 13.60 -9.89 -7.12
CA LEU A 228 12.64 -10.75 -6.44
C LEU A 228 13.28 -11.67 -5.37
N ALA A 229 14.60 -11.87 -5.41
CA ALA A 229 15.30 -12.62 -4.37
C ALA A 229 15.37 -11.85 -3.04
N ASN A 230 15.20 -10.52 -3.08
CA ASN A 230 15.11 -9.68 -1.88
C ASN A 230 13.74 -9.71 -1.19
N THR A 231 12.74 -10.33 -1.81
CA THR A 231 11.39 -10.51 -1.27
C THR A 231 11.03 -12.00 -1.19
N PRO A 232 11.82 -12.85 -0.51
CA PRO A 232 11.75 -14.31 -0.63
C PRO A 232 10.39 -14.92 -0.25
N HIS A 233 9.54 -14.22 0.50
CA HIS A 233 8.21 -14.68 0.92
C HIS A 233 7.05 -14.04 0.13
N LEU A 234 7.34 -13.37 -0.99
CA LEU A 234 6.32 -12.76 -1.85
C LEU A 234 5.33 -13.80 -2.36
N ARG A 235 4.04 -13.51 -2.24
CA ARG A 235 2.93 -14.37 -2.66
C ARG A 235 2.19 -13.80 -3.87
N GLU A 236 2.01 -12.48 -3.89
CA GLU A 236 1.27 -11.78 -4.94
C GLU A 236 2.12 -10.67 -5.53
N LEU A 237 2.29 -10.69 -6.85
CA LEU A 237 3.02 -9.69 -7.62
C LEU A 237 2.12 -9.18 -8.74
N HIS A 238 1.72 -7.91 -8.65
CA HIS A 238 0.94 -7.26 -9.68
C HIS A 238 1.84 -6.32 -10.49
N LEU A 239 2.03 -6.66 -11.76
CA LEU A 239 2.83 -5.92 -12.74
C LEU A 239 2.04 -5.68 -14.02
N ASP A 240 0.73 -5.84 -13.98
CA ASP A 240 -0.14 -5.56 -15.11
C ASP A 240 -0.15 -4.06 -15.47
N ASN A 241 -0.57 -3.73 -16.69
CA ASN A 241 -0.61 -2.35 -17.18
C ASN A 241 0.75 -1.65 -17.04
N ASN A 242 1.78 -2.27 -17.63
CA ASN A 242 3.16 -1.79 -17.62
C ASN A 242 3.78 -1.90 -19.04
N LYS A 243 5.10 -1.77 -19.14
CA LYS A 243 5.86 -1.80 -20.40
C LYS A 243 6.85 -2.97 -20.46
N LEU A 244 6.59 -4.06 -19.73
CA LEU A 244 7.48 -5.21 -19.69
C LEU A 244 7.51 -5.89 -21.04
N ILE A 245 8.71 -6.24 -21.51
CA ILE A 245 8.94 -6.92 -22.80
C ILE A 245 9.11 -8.44 -22.66
N LYS A 246 9.29 -8.93 -21.43
CA LYS A 246 9.48 -10.34 -21.09
C LYS A 246 8.97 -10.61 -19.68
N VAL A 247 8.73 -11.89 -19.37
CA VAL A 247 8.40 -12.32 -18.01
C VAL A 247 9.57 -11.99 -17.06
N PRO A 248 9.31 -11.47 -15.85
CA PRO A 248 10.36 -11.15 -14.88
C PRO A 248 11.19 -12.38 -14.49
N GLY A 249 12.52 -12.23 -14.49
CA GLY A 249 13.43 -13.29 -14.05
C GLY A 249 13.30 -13.60 -12.55
N GLY A 250 13.58 -14.86 -12.18
CA GLY A 250 13.55 -15.33 -10.79
C GLY A 250 12.21 -15.92 -10.32
N LEU A 251 11.13 -15.83 -11.11
CA LEU A 251 9.83 -16.43 -10.77
C LEU A 251 9.89 -17.96 -10.60
N ALA A 252 10.69 -18.64 -11.43
CA ALA A 252 10.89 -20.09 -11.35
C ALA A 252 11.54 -20.53 -10.02
N ASP A 253 12.48 -19.74 -9.51
CA ASP A 253 13.19 -20.02 -8.26
C ASP A 253 12.44 -19.53 -7.02
N HIS A 254 11.46 -18.63 -7.21
CA HIS A 254 10.69 -18.05 -6.13
C HIS A 254 9.71 -19.07 -5.52
N LYS A 255 9.99 -19.50 -4.29
CA LYS A 255 9.30 -20.62 -3.64
C LYS A 255 7.85 -20.32 -3.24
N TYR A 256 7.54 -19.08 -2.87
CA TYR A 256 6.25 -18.73 -2.25
C TYR A 256 5.28 -17.99 -3.15
N ILE A 257 5.68 -17.64 -4.38
CA ILE A 257 4.84 -16.82 -5.25
C ILE A 257 3.71 -17.66 -5.84
N GLN A 258 2.49 -17.15 -5.75
CA GLN A 258 1.27 -17.85 -6.13
C GLN A 258 0.45 -17.07 -7.14
N VAL A 259 0.47 -15.73 -7.07
CA VAL A 259 -0.25 -14.85 -7.99
C VAL A 259 0.73 -13.93 -8.69
N VAL A 260 0.68 -13.92 -10.03
CA VAL A 260 1.50 -13.06 -10.87
C VAL A 260 0.64 -12.46 -11.97
N TYR A 261 0.38 -11.16 -11.89
CA TYR A 261 -0.34 -10.45 -12.93
C TYR A 261 0.61 -9.71 -13.87
N LEU A 262 0.57 -10.10 -15.15
CA LEU A 262 1.39 -9.54 -16.24
C LEU A 262 0.53 -9.13 -17.44
N HIS A 263 -0.80 -9.08 -17.29
CA HIS A 263 -1.68 -8.68 -18.40
C HIS A 263 -1.45 -7.22 -18.78
N ASN A 264 -1.86 -6.80 -19.99
CA ASN A 264 -1.63 -5.43 -20.48
C ASN A 264 -0.14 -5.01 -20.36
N ASN A 265 0.76 -5.80 -20.93
CA ASN A 265 2.19 -5.47 -21.06
C ASN A 265 2.61 -5.62 -22.53
N ASN A 266 3.91 -5.59 -22.80
CA ASN A 266 4.48 -5.76 -24.14
C ASN A 266 5.30 -7.06 -24.26
N ILE A 267 4.90 -8.11 -23.53
CA ILE A 267 5.61 -9.41 -23.50
C ILE A 267 5.41 -10.12 -24.84
N SER A 268 6.49 -10.30 -25.59
CA SER A 268 6.44 -10.95 -26.91
C SER A 268 6.82 -12.43 -26.89
N VAL A 269 7.53 -12.88 -25.85
CA VAL A 269 7.99 -14.28 -25.72
C VAL A 269 7.85 -14.72 -24.26
N VAL A 270 7.42 -15.97 -24.07
CA VAL A 270 7.38 -16.65 -22.77
C VAL A 270 8.18 -17.95 -22.88
N GLY A 271 9.29 -18.03 -22.15
CA GLY A 271 10.16 -19.19 -22.10
C GLY A 271 9.59 -20.36 -21.28
N SER A 272 10.04 -21.57 -21.59
CA SER A 272 9.59 -22.81 -20.92
C SER A 272 9.90 -22.86 -19.41
N ASN A 273 10.83 -22.02 -18.94
CA ASN A 273 11.26 -21.96 -17.54
C ASN A 273 10.98 -20.60 -16.90
N ASP A 274 10.15 -19.75 -17.51
CA ASP A 274 9.89 -18.41 -16.97
C ASP A 274 9.08 -18.47 -15.66
N PHE A 275 8.16 -19.42 -15.53
CA PHE A 275 7.32 -19.60 -14.33
C PHE A 275 7.71 -20.83 -13.49
N CYS A 276 8.14 -21.91 -14.14
CA CYS A 276 8.40 -23.19 -13.49
C CYS A 276 9.90 -23.55 -13.59
N PRO A 277 10.51 -24.05 -12.51
CA PRO A 277 11.92 -24.48 -12.53
C PRO A 277 12.10 -25.70 -13.42
N PRO A 278 13.28 -25.90 -14.05
CA PRO A 278 13.53 -27.01 -15.00
C PRO A 278 13.12 -28.39 -14.45
N GLY A 279 13.45 -28.65 -13.18
CA GLY A 279 13.04 -29.86 -12.46
C GLY A 279 11.83 -29.65 -11.56
N TYR A 280 11.16 -30.75 -11.19
CA TYR A 280 10.10 -30.72 -10.19
C TYR A 280 10.62 -30.23 -8.83
N ASN A 281 9.94 -29.26 -8.23
CA ASN A 281 10.34 -28.67 -6.95
C ASN A 281 9.16 -28.71 -5.97
N THR A 282 9.19 -29.67 -5.04
CA THR A 282 8.16 -29.86 -4.00
C THR A 282 8.03 -28.68 -3.03
N LYS A 283 9.05 -27.81 -2.95
CA LYS A 283 9.05 -26.63 -2.09
C LYS A 283 8.50 -25.38 -2.78
N LYS A 284 8.23 -25.44 -4.10
CA LYS A 284 7.63 -24.33 -4.83
C LYS A 284 6.11 -24.41 -4.71
N ALA A 285 5.50 -23.34 -4.20
CA ALA A 285 4.06 -23.19 -4.19
C ALA A 285 3.53 -23.20 -5.64
N SER A 286 2.40 -23.88 -5.84
CA SER A 286 1.70 -23.83 -7.12
C SER A 286 1.06 -22.46 -7.33
N TYR A 287 1.04 -21.99 -8.57
CA TYR A 287 0.36 -20.73 -8.90
C TYR A 287 -1.16 -20.91 -8.78
N SER A 288 -1.80 -19.97 -8.10
CA SER A 288 -3.26 -19.83 -8.04
C SER A 288 -3.78 -18.78 -9.02
N GLY A 289 -2.90 -17.94 -9.59
CA GLY A 289 -3.27 -16.96 -10.61
C GLY A 289 -2.07 -16.51 -11.45
N VAL A 290 -2.16 -16.62 -12.76
CA VAL A 290 -1.22 -16.05 -13.73
C VAL A 290 -2.03 -15.40 -14.84
N SER A 291 -1.80 -14.12 -15.12
CA SER A 291 -2.46 -13.42 -16.22
C SER A 291 -1.46 -12.92 -17.25
N LEU A 292 -1.68 -13.26 -18.52
CA LEU A 292 -0.86 -12.84 -19.66
C LEU A 292 -1.68 -12.25 -20.81
N PHE A 293 -3.00 -12.17 -20.67
CA PHE A 293 -3.87 -11.56 -21.69
C PHE A 293 -3.44 -10.13 -22.03
N SER A 294 -3.81 -9.67 -23.23
CA SER A 294 -3.42 -8.36 -23.75
C SER A 294 -1.89 -8.14 -23.72
N ASN A 295 -1.14 -9.16 -24.12
CA ASN A 295 0.27 -9.05 -24.51
C ASN A 295 0.42 -9.44 -25.98
N PRO A 296 1.51 -9.03 -26.65
CA PRO A 296 1.80 -9.46 -28.02
C PRO A 296 1.91 -10.98 -28.19
N VAL A 297 2.45 -11.69 -27.18
CA VAL A 297 2.59 -13.16 -27.21
C VAL A 297 1.22 -13.84 -27.39
N GLN A 298 1.15 -14.76 -28.34
CA GLN A 298 -0.08 -15.52 -28.60
C GLN A 298 -0.10 -16.81 -27.77
N TYR A 299 -1.30 -17.27 -27.37
CA TYR A 299 -1.40 -18.44 -26.50
C TYR A 299 -0.81 -19.72 -27.14
N TRP A 300 -0.85 -19.86 -28.46
CA TRP A 300 -0.29 -21.00 -29.19
C TRP A 300 1.23 -20.97 -29.32
N GLU A 301 1.88 -19.84 -29.04
CA GLU A 301 3.34 -19.72 -29.00
C GLU A 301 3.90 -20.16 -27.65
N ILE A 302 3.06 -20.24 -26.62
CA ILE A 302 3.46 -20.66 -25.27
C ILE A 302 3.39 -22.18 -25.18
N GLN A 303 4.54 -22.81 -24.94
CA GLN A 303 4.60 -24.26 -24.74
C GLN A 303 3.75 -24.67 -23.51
N PRO A 304 2.94 -25.74 -23.58
CA PRO A 304 2.19 -26.22 -22.42
C PRO A 304 3.08 -26.54 -21.20
N SER A 305 4.32 -26.98 -21.45
CA SER A 305 5.33 -27.27 -20.43
C SER A 305 5.73 -26.05 -19.59
N THR A 306 5.53 -24.83 -20.10
CA THR A 306 5.79 -23.56 -19.40
C THR A 306 5.08 -23.49 -18.04
N PHE A 307 3.87 -24.05 -17.94
CA PHE A 307 3.04 -24.01 -16.73
C PHE A 307 2.96 -25.35 -15.99
N ARG A 308 3.94 -26.25 -16.19
CA ARG A 308 3.96 -27.61 -15.58
C ARG A 308 3.86 -27.67 -14.04
N CYS A 309 4.09 -26.55 -13.35
CA CYS A 309 3.98 -26.41 -11.90
C CYS A 309 2.63 -25.81 -11.45
N VAL A 310 1.68 -25.65 -12.38
CA VAL A 310 0.33 -25.13 -12.14
C VAL A 310 -0.67 -26.29 -12.27
N TYR A 311 -1.36 -26.63 -11.18
CA TYR A 311 -2.29 -27.78 -11.16
C TYR A 311 -3.74 -27.41 -11.50
N VAL A 312 -4.06 -26.12 -11.50
CA VAL A 312 -5.42 -25.62 -11.73
C VAL A 312 -5.43 -24.82 -13.02
N ARG A 313 -6.03 -25.37 -14.09
CA ARG A 313 -6.07 -24.71 -15.40
C ARG A 313 -6.72 -23.32 -15.35
N SER A 314 -7.74 -23.14 -14.52
CA SER A 314 -8.42 -21.84 -14.35
C SER A 314 -7.54 -20.77 -13.67
N ALA A 315 -6.38 -21.14 -13.13
CA ALA A 315 -5.40 -20.18 -12.62
C ALA A 315 -4.73 -19.39 -13.76
N ILE A 316 -4.70 -19.91 -14.99
CA ILE A 316 -3.98 -19.30 -16.11
C ILE A 316 -4.95 -18.54 -17.01
N GLN A 317 -4.72 -17.24 -17.18
CA GLN A 317 -5.54 -16.32 -17.96
C GLN A 317 -4.70 -15.76 -19.12
N LEU A 318 -4.73 -16.42 -20.27
CA LEU A 318 -3.97 -16.01 -21.46
C LEU A 318 -4.75 -15.05 -22.38
N GLY A 319 -6.05 -14.88 -22.14
CA GLY A 319 -6.93 -14.13 -23.04
C GLY A 319 -7.31 -15.00 -24.24
N ASN A 320 -8.57 -14.93 -24.66
CA ASN A 320 -9.22 -15.80 -25.65
C ASN A 320 -9.59 -17.21 -25.14
N TYR A 321 -10.48 -17.28 -24.15
CA TYR A 321 -11.59 -18.22 -24.31
C TYR A 321 -12.60 -17.50 -25.22
N LYS A 322 -12.54 -17.77 -26.53
CA LYS A 322 -13.75 -17.63 -27.36
C LYS A 322 -14.64 -18.83 -27.07
#